data_AF-A0A6M1U4Q0-F1
#
_entry.id   AF-A0A6M1U4Q0-F1
#
_cell.length_a   1.000
_cell.length_b   1.000
_cell.length_c   1.000
_cell.angle_alpha   90.00
_cell.angle_beta   90.00
_cell.angle_gamma   90.00
#
_symmetry.space_group_name_H-M   'P 1'
#
loop_
_entity.id
_entity.type
_entity.pdbx_description
1 polymer ?
#
loop_
_entity_poly.entity_id
_entity_poly.type
_entity_poly.pdbx_seq_one_letter_code
_entity_poly.pdbx_strand_id
1 'polypeptide(L)'
;MTRDTRLRAILEAMNADLRRGEFLRIEAYCAELETFLAEPRQALAGGRGDSRRLAQRNMECLKAAQAGLRAGMRRLAELAAAERADIYDRTGRRQPMTGGTEGRRL
;
A
#
# COMPACT_ATOMS: atom_id res chain seq x y z
N MET A 1 -26.61 19.55 5.68
CA MET A 1 -25.16 19.23 5.62
C MET A 1 -24.52 20.06 4.53
N THR A 2 -23.49 20.86 4.81
CA THR A 2 -22.85 21.68 3.76
C THR A 2 -21.99 20.79 2.85
N ARG A 3 -21.78 21.21 1.59
CA ARG A 3 -20.96 20.48 0.61
C ARG A 3 -19.53 20.22 1.13
N ASP A 4 -18.94 21.18 1.85
CA ASP A 4 -17.64 21.04 2.50
C ASP A 4 -17.67 19.99 3.64
N THR A 5 -18.75 19.94 4.43
CA THR A 5 -18.93 18.90 5.45
C THR A 5 -18.95 17.50 4.83
N ARG A 6 -19.55 17.34 3.63
CA ARG A 6 -19.59 16.06 2.91
C ARG A 6 -18.20 15.63 2.45
N LEU A 7 -17.45 16.52 1.78
CA LEU A 7 -16.08 16.22 1.34
C LEU A 7 -15.20 15.85 2.52
N ARG A 8 -15.28 16.62 3.59
CA ARG A 8 -14.54 16.36 4.82
C ARG A 8 -14.86 14.98 5.39
N ALA A 9 -16.14 14.63 5.48
CA ALA A 9 -16.57 13.32 5.98
C ALA A 9 -16.02 12.16 5.14
N ILE A 10 -16.03 12.28 3.80
CA ILE A 10 -15.44 11.27 2.90
C ILE A 10 -13.94 11.14 3.17
N LEU A 11 -13.21 12.26 3.24
CA LEU A 11 -11.76 12.26 3.46
C LEU A 11 -11.37 11.74 4.86
N GLU A 12 -12.17 12.05 5.90
CA GLU A 12 -11.97 11.54 7.26
C GLU A 12 -12.25 10.04 7.36
N ALA A 13 -13.33 9.55 6.72
CA ALA A 13 -13.64 8.13 6.65
C ALA A 13 -12.54 7.35 5.91
N MET A 14 -12.09 7.87 4.77
CA MET A 14 -10.95 7.31 4.04
C MET A 14 -9.68 7.30 4.91
N ASN A 15 -9.40 8.36 5.68
CA ASN A 15 -8.23 8.39 6.55
C ASN A 15 -8.28 7.31 7.64
N ALA A 16 -9.46 7.12 8.25
CA ALA A 16 -9.67 6.13 9.28
C ALA A 16 -9.43 4.71 8.75
N ASP A 17 -9.99 4.39 7.59
CA ASP A 17 -9.85 3.07 6.96
C ASP A 17 -8.39 2.82 6.53
N LEU A 18 -7.73 3.82 5.93
CA LEU A 18 -6.30 3.72 5.56
C LEU A 18 -5.40 3.46 6.77
N ARG A 19 -5.69 4.08 7.92
CA ARG A 19 -4.93 3.87 9.16
C ARG A 19 -5.16 2.49 9.78
N ARG A 20 -6.31 1.89 9.53
CA ARG A 20 -6.62 0.51 9.95
C ARG A 20 -6.11 -0.55 8.96
N GLY A 21 -5.62 -0.13 7.79
CA GLY A 21 -5.26 -1.04 6.71
C GLY A 21 -6.47 -1.63 5.98
N GLU A 22 -7.66 -1.02 6.13
CA GLU A 22 -8.89 -1.46 5.49
C GLU A 22 -8.99 -0.88 4.08
N PHE A 23 -8.40 -1.58 3.11
CA PHE A 23 -8.29 -1.07 1.74
C PHE A 23 -9.48 -1.43 0.82
N LEU A 24 -10.41 -2.28 1.27
CA LEU A 24 -11.55 -2.75 0.48
C LEU A 24 -12.48 -1.60 0.01
N ARG A 25 -12.50 -0.49 0.75
CA ARG A 25 -13.41 0.64 0.51
C ARG A 25 -12.79 1.79 -0.29
N ILE A 26 -11.49 1.71 -0.62
CA ILE A 26 -10.80 2.81 -1.32
C ILE A 26 -11.49 3.13 -2.65
N GLU A 27 -11.86 2.11 -3.43
CA GLU A 27 -12.48 2.30 -4.74
C GLU A 27 -13.81 3.07 -4.62
N ALA A 28 -14.63 2.73 -3.63
CA ALA A 28 -15.87 3.45 -3.34
C ALA A 28 -15.60 4.92 -2.96
N TYR A 29 -14.60 5.19 -2.12
CA TYR A 29 -14.21 6.56 -1.78
C TYR A 29 -13.73 7.35 -3.00
N CYS A 30 -12.96 6.73 -3.89
CA CYS A 30 -12.51 7.36 -5.13
C CYS A 30 -13.69 7.75 -6.02
N ALA A 31 -14.64 6.84 -6.24
CA ALA A 31 -15.84 7.11 -7.03
C ALA A 31 -16.69 8.25 -6.42
N GLU A 32 -16.84 8.28 -5.08
CA GLU A 32 -17.54 9.36 -4.39
C GLU A 32 -16.83 10.71 -4.55
N LEU A 33 -15.49 10.74 -4.45
CA LEU A 33 -14.70 11.95 -4.65
C LEU A 33 -14.77 12.45 -6.10
N GLU A 34 -14.66 11.56 -7.09
CA GLU A 34 -14.76 11.90 -8.51
C GLU A 34 -16.14 12.50 -8.82
N THR A 35 -17.21 11.86 -8.35
CA THR A 35 -18.58 12.37 -8.49
C THR A 35 -18.71 13.75 -7.87
N PHE A 36 -18.16 13.93 -6.67
CA PHE A 36 -18.21 15.21 -5.96
C PHE A 36 -17.44 16.33 -6.68
N LEU A 37 -16.30 16.00 -7.29
CA LEU A 37 -15.40 16.94 -7.98
C LEU A 37 -15.85 17.26 -9.42
N ALA A 38 -16.59 16.35 -10.08
CA ALA A 38 -17.14 16.55 -11.42
C ALA A 38 -18.25 17.63 -11.48
N GLU A 39 -18.85 17.94 -10.32
CA GLU A 39 -19.79 19.02 -10.01
C GLU A 39 -19.49 20.42 -10.61
N PRO A 40 -19.95 20.86 -11.80
CA PRO A 40 -19.37 22.05 -12.49
C PRO A 40 -19.64 23.42 -11.86
N ARG A 41 -20.46 23.51 -10.81
CA ARG A 41 -20.86 24.79 -10.22
C ARG A 41 -21.08 24.62 -8.73
N GLN A 42 -20.12 25.10 -7.94
CA GLN A 42 -20.36 25.89 -6.72
C GLN A 42 -19.02 26.06 -5.99
N ALA A 43 -18.61 27.31 -5.78
CA ALA A 43 -17.41 27.61 -5.05
C ALA A 43 -17.47 26.95 -3.66
N LEU A 44 -16.46 26.14 -3.32
CA LEU A 44 -16.18 25.74 -1.93
C LEU A 44 -15.93 27.03 -1.14
N ALA A 45 -17.00 27.62 -0.59
CA ALA A 45 -17.01 28.86 0.16
C ALA A 45 -16.68 28.52 1.63
N GLY A 46 -15.42 28.76 2.02
CA GLY A 46 -14.88 28.39 3.33
C GLY A 46 -14.60 26.88 3.46
N GLY A 47 -13.44 26.50 4.03
CA GLY A 47 -13.11 25.09 4.32
C GLY A 47 -12.04 24.43 3.42
N ARG A 48 -11.60 25.06 2.33
CA ARG A 48 -10.61 24.48 1.39
C ARG A 48 -9.28 24.04 2.05
N GLY A 49 -8.84 24.74 3.09
CA GLY A 49 -7.57 24.44 3.78
C GLY A 49 -7.60 23.09 4.50
N ASP A 50 -8.70 22.78 5.19
CA ASP A 50 -8.83 21.56 5.98
C ASP A 50 -9.02 20.33 5.09
N SER A 51 -9.89 20.42 4.08
CA SER A 51 -10.10 19.37 3.09
C SER A 51 -8.81 19.06 2.32
N ARG A 52 -8.03 20.09 1.92
CA ARG A 52 -6.71 19.87 1.29
C ARG A 52 -5.72 19.16 2.23
N ARG A 53 -5.67 19.54 3.49
CA ARG A 53 -4.79 18.90 4.49
C ARG A 53 -5.17 17.45 4.74
N LEU A 54 -6.47 17.13 4.78
CA LEU A 54 -6.95 15.75 4.89
C LEU A 54 -6.60 14.92 3.66
N ALA A 55 -6.82 15.46 2.46
CA ALA A 55 -6.42 14.80 1.21
C ALA A 55 -4.90 14.52 1.18
N GLN A 56 -4.07 15.48 1.61
CA GLN A 56 -2.63 15.30 1.73
C GLN A 56 -2.28 14.16 2.70
N ARG A 57 -2.94 14.08 3.86
CA ARG A 57 -2.73 12.99 4.83
C ARG A 57 -3.08 11.63 4.25
N ASN A 58 -4.18 11.53 3.50
CA ASN A 58 -4.57 10.28 2.83
C ASN A 58 -3.53 9.87 1.79
N MET A 59 -3.03 10.82 1.00
CA MET A 59 -1.95 10.55 0.04
C MET A 59 -0.68 10.03 0.74
N GLU A 60 -0.26 10.63 1.85
CA GLU A 60 0.92 10.16 2.59
C GLU A 60 0.72 8.75 3.16
N CYS A 61 -0.48 8.41 3.63
CA CYS A 61 -0.80 7.04 4.08
C CYS A 61 -0.70 6.03 2.92
N LEU A 62 -1.25 6.38 1.74
CA LEU A 62 -1.19 5.54 0.55
C LEU A 62 0.25 5.34 0.06
N LYS A 63 1.08 6.40 0.07
CA LYS A 63 2.51 6.30 -0.26
C LYS A 63 3.25 5.37 0.70
N ALA A 64 2.99 5.50 2.00
CA ALA A 64 3.60 4.63 3.01
C ALA A 64 3.18 3.16 2.80
N ALA A 65 1.90 2.90 2.54
CA ALA A 65 1.40 1.56 2.22
C ALA A 65 2.06 0.99 0.95
N GLN A 66 2.17 1.79 -0.11
CA GLN A 66 2.85 1.41 -1.35
C GLN A 66 4.33 1.05 -1.11
N ALA A 67 5.05 1.84 -0.30
CA ALA A 67 6.43 1.57 0.06
C ALA A 67 6.58 0.26 0.85
N GLY A 68 5.66 -0.01 1.79
CA GLY A 68 5.59 -1.26 2.54
C GLY A 68 5.36 -2.48 1.65
N LEU A 69 4.41 -2.41 0.72
CA LEU A 69 4.15 -3.48 -0.25
C LEU A 69 5.38 -3.76 -1.11
N ARG A 70 6.06 -2.72 -1.60
CA ARG A 70 7.31 -2.89 -2.37
C ARG A 70 8.41 -3.56 -1.55
N ALA A 71 8.57 -3.19 -0.28
CA ALA A 71 9.52 -3.85 0.61
C ALA A 71 9.17 -5.33 0.83
N GLY A 72 7.89 -5.64 1.05
CA GLY A 72 7.39 -7.01 1.17
C GLY A 72 7.67 -7.84 -0.08
N MET A 73 7.38 -7.32 -1.27
CA MET A 73 7.66 -8.01 -2.53
C MET A 73 9.15 -8.28 -2.73
N ARG A 74 10.02 -7.32 -2.39
CA ARG A 74 11.48 -7.56 -2.43
C ARG A 74 11.89 -8.68 -1.49
N ARG A 75 11.35 -8.69 -0.27
CA ARG A 75 11.65 -9.73 0.71
C ARG A 75 11.19 -11.10 0.26
N LEU A 76 10.01 -11.19 -0.35
CA LEU A 76 9.51 -12.45 -0.93
C LEU A 76 10.39 -12.92 -2.08
N ALA A 77 10.87 -12.01 -2.93
CA ALA A 77 11.80 -12.36 -4.01
C ALA A 77 13.15 -12.87 -3.47
N GLU A 78 13.69 -12.25 -2.42
CA GLU A 78 14.90 -12.73 -1.74
C GLU A 78 14.73 -14.15 -1.18
N LEU A 79 13.60 -14.41 -0.52
CA LEU A 79 13.29 -15.73 0.04
C LEU A 79 13.16 -16.78 -1.08
N ALA A 80 12.43 -16.46 -2.14
CA ALA A 80 12.28 -17.35 -3.30
C ALA A 80 13.59 -17.61 -4.05
N ALA A 81 14.53 -16.65 -4.03
CA ALA A 81 15.88 -16.83 -4.58
C ALA A 81 16.75 -17.70 -3.67
N ALA A 82 16.65 -17.54 -2.35
CA ALA A 82 17.38 -18.36 -1.38
C ALA A 82 16.93 -19.84 -1.42
N GLU A 83 15.65 -20.10 -1.64
CA GLU A 83 15.14 -21.47 -1.87
C GLU A 83 15.73 -22.15 -3.12
N ARG A 84 16.21 -21.37 -4.08
CA ARG A 84 16.81 -21.84 -5.34
C ARG A 84 18.33 -21.70 -5.36
N ALA A 85 18.96 -21.59 -4.19
CA ALA A 85 20.41 -21.47 -4.14
C ALA A 85 21.07 -22.64 -4.89
N ASP A 86 21.84 -22.33 -5.93
CA ASP A 86 22.73 -23.30 -6.56
C ASP A 86 24.08 -23.25 -5.85
N ILE A 87 24.67 -24.41 -5.61
CA ILE A 87 26.06 -24.54 -5.16
C ILE A 87 26.94 -24.95 -6.34
N TYR A 88 28.21 -24.61 -6.28
CA TYR A 88 29.22 -25.13 -7.20
C TYR A 88 29.89 -26.34 -6.55
N ASP A 89 29.97 -27.45 -7.27
CA ASP A 89 30.75 -28.61 -6.82
C ASP A 89 32.27 -28.33 -6.94
N ARG A 90 33.10 -29.26 -6.44
CA ARG A 90 34.57 -29.16 -6.50
C ARG A 90 35.15 -29.13 -7.92
N THR A 91 34.32 -29.37 -8.95
CA THR A 91 34.69 -29.30 -10.37
C THR A 91 34.17 -28.03 -11.05
N GLY A 92 33.51 -27.14 -10.31
CA GLY A 92 32.97 -25.88 -10.80
C GLY A 92 31.63 -26.00 -11.54
N ARG A 93 30.90 -27.13 -11.41
CA ARG A 93 29.57 -27.28 -12.02
C ARG A 93 28.48 -26.81 -11.06
N ARG A 94 27.46 -26.10 -11.59
CA ARG A 94 26.26 -25.72 -10.83
C ARG A 94 25.42 -26.95 -10.50
N GLN A 95 25.08 -27.09 -9.23
CA GLN A 95 24.11 -28.08 -8.74
C GLN A 95 23.09 -27.37 -7.86
N PRO A 96 21.78 -27.69 -7.97
CA PRO A 96 20.80 -27.19 -7.03
C PRO A 96 21.17 -27.61 -5.62
N MET A 97 21.08 -26.71 -4.65
CA MET A 97 21.28 -27.03 -3.23
C MET A 97 20.08 -27.85 -2.74
N THR A 98 20.05 -29.15 -3.08
CA THR A 98 19.05 -30.08 -2.56
C THR A 98 19.30 -30.26 -1.07
N GLY A 99 18.30 -29.87 -0.26
CA GLY A 99 18.42 -29.69 1.19
C GLY A 99 19.19 -30.79 1.93
N GLY A 100 20.11 -30.35 2.79
CA GLY A 100 20.85 -31.18 3.72
C GLY A 100 20.62 -30.76 5.17
N THR A 101 19.39 -30.91 5.67
CA THR A 101 19.17 -31.28 7.08
C THR A 101 19.58 -32.74 7.27
N GLU A 102 20.87 -33.04 7.13
CA GLU A 102 21.48 -34.27 7.66
C GLU A 102 22.89 -33.97 8.19
N GLY A 103 22.96 -32.94 9.04
CA GLY A 103 24.05 -32.71 9.98
C GLY A 103 23.70 -33.19 11.38
N ARG A 104 23.03 -34.34 11.52
CA ARG A 104 22.90 -35.03 12.81
C ARG A 104 24.16 -35.85 13.03
N ARG A 105 25.20 -35.28 13.62
CA ARG A 105 26.23 -36.04 14.34
C ARG A 105 26.76 -35.26 15.55
N LEU A 106 26.33 -35.76 16.70
CA LEU A 106 26.93 -35.79 18.04
C LEU A 106 27.17 -34.45 18.74
#